data_AF-A0AAU4YVB7-F1
#
_entry.id   AF-A0AAU4YVB7-F1
#
_cell.length_a   1.000
_cell.length_b   1.000
_cell.length_c   1.000
_cell.angle_alpha   90.00
_cell.angle_beta   90.00
_cell.angle_gamma   90.00
#
_symmetry.space_group_name_H-M   'P 1'
#
loop_
_entity.id
_entity.type
_entity.pdbx_description
1 polymer ?
#
loop_
_entity_poly.entity_id
_entity_poly.type
_entity_poly.pdbx_seq_one_letter_code
_entity_poly.pdbx_strand_id
1 'polypeptide(L)'
;MALSVLAILGVAAAMVLALVLARPARRRNTGGIRRRLARPRLKPLSNIEREQLISQWTVIKAQFVDAPAVATTRADELLGRLATARGLPSASYEHRLRALSALFPAEASGARRLHAASEQAATGDADVESMRRAMIVGRRAFEALVMAGPHNHGPDAATHRTIALARRVPPQRSAPLLP
;
A
#
# COMPACT_ATOMS: atom_id res chain seq x y z
N MET A 1 21.11 1.06 -37.04
CA MET A 1 19.85 1.32 -37.79
C MET A 1 19.00 0.06 -37.63
N ALA A 2 18.49 -0.20 -36.44
CA ALA A 2 17.23 0.34 -35.90
C ALA A 2 16.03 -0.34 -36.55
N LEU A 3 15.42 -1.31 -35.85
CA LEU A 3 13.99 -1.71 -35.90
C LEU A 3 13.78 -3.10 -35.28
N SER A 4 13.97 -3.25 -33.96
CA SER A 4 13.47 -4.46 -33.27
C SER A 4 12.97 -4.21 -31.84
N VAL A 5 12.81 -2.94 -31.44
CA VAL A 5 12.32 -2.57 -30.09
C VAL A 5 10.86 -2.07 -30.13
N LEU A 6 10.24 -2.01 -31.30
CA LEU A 6 8.96 -1.32 -31.50
C LEU A 6 7.71 -2.22 -31.48
N ALA A 7 7.78 -3.42 -30.92
CA ALA A 7 6.61 -4.31 -30.82
C ALA A 7 5.96 -4.36 -29.42
N ILE A 8 6.60 -3.84 -28.36
CA ILE A 8 6.07 -3.95 -26.98
C ILE A 8 5.42 -2.63 -26.49
N LEU A 9 5.58 -1.53 -27.23
CA LEU A 9 4.93 -0.25 -26.94
C LEU A 9 3.44 -0.19 -27.35
N GLY A 10 2.94 -1.16 -28.11
CA GLY A 10 1.56 -1.16 -28.64
C GLY A 10 0.47 -1.59 -27.65
N VAL A 11 0.79 -2.41 -26.63
CA VAL A 11 -0.24 -2.95 -25.73
C VAL A 11 -0.58 -1.99 -24.58
N ALA A 12 0.38 -1.15 -24.16
CA ALA A 12 0.15 -0.16 -23.11
C ALA A 12 -0.79 0.99 -23.57
N ALA A 13 -0.73 1.37 -24.85
CA ALA A 13 -1.61 2.39 -25.40
C ALA A 13 -3.05 1.90 -25.59
N ALA A 14 -3.25 0.60 -25.90
CA ALA A 14 -4.59 0.03 -26.07
C ALA A 14 -5.36 -0.08 -24.74
N MET A 15 -4.67 -0.31 -23.61
CA MET A 15 -5.31 -0.46 -22.31
C MET A 15 -5.78 0.88 -21.70
N VAL A 16 -5.15 2.00 -22.10
CA VAL A 16 -5.60 3.35 -21.73
C VAL A 16 -6.94 3.69 -22.41
N LEU A 17 -7.18 3.17 -23.62
CA LEU A 17 -8.40 3.45 -24.37
C LEU A 17 -9.63 2.68 -23.81
N ALA A 18 -9.45 1.53 -23.18
CA ALA A 18 -10.54 0.76 -22.58
C ALA A 18 -11.03 1.33 -21.22
N LEU A 19 -10.21 2.14 -20.53
CA LEU A 19 -10.55 2.71 -19.22
C LEU A 19 -11.37 4.02 -19.30
N VAL A 20 -11.67 4.51 -20.50
CA VAL A 20 -12.42 5.76 -20.73
C VAL A 20 -13.95 5.53 -20.84
N LEU A 21 -14.43 4.27 -20.90
CA LEU A 21 -15.86 3.96 -21.08
C LEU A 21 -16.61 3.45 -19.83
N ALA A 22 -15.96 3.30 -18.67
CA ALA A 22 -16.66 2.90 -17.45
C ALA A 22 -17.34 4.12 -16.77
N ARG A 23 -18.60 4.33 -17.13
CA ARG A 23 -19.49 5.42 -16.69
C ARG A 23 -19.49 5.69 -15.17
N PRO A 24 -19.70 6.96 -14.74
CA PRO A 24 -19.56 7.38 -13.35
C PRO A 24 -20.78 6.98 -12.51
N ALA A 25 -20.56 6.25 -11.42
CA ALA A 25 -21.58 6.01 -10.41
C ALA A 25 -21.81 7.27 -9.56
N ARG A 26 -22.86 7.99 -9.94
CA ARG A 26 -23.60 9.06 -9.25
C ARG A 26 -23.26 9.26 -7.76
N ARG A 27 -22.72 10.45 -7.47
CA ARG A 27 -22.68 11.07 -6.13
C ARG A 27 -24.06 11.07 -5.49
N ARG A 28 -24.16 10.63 -4.23
CA ARG A 28 -25.18 11.14 -3.31
C ARG A 28 -24.50 11.93 -2.21
N ASN A 29 -24.89 13.20 -2.11
CA ASN A 29 -24.63 14.04 -0.95
C ASN A 29 -25.47 13.46 0.20
N THR A 30 -24.87 13.23 1.36
CA THR A 30 -25.63 13.04 2.60
C THR A 30 -25.07 14.05 3.58
N GLY A 31 -25.84 15.12 3.79
CA GLY A 31 -25.55 16.15 4.76
C GLY A 31 -25.71 15.63 6.19
N GLY A 32 -24.97 16.28 7.09
CA GLY A 32 -25.36 16.54 8.47
C GLY A 32 -25.43 15.36 9.45
N ILE A 33 -24.49 15.38 10.40
CA ILE A 33 -24.67 15.30 11.86
C ILE A 33 -23.57 14.44 12.49
N ARG A 34 -22.85 15.08 13.43
CA ARG A 34 -21.75 14.61 14.29
C ARG A 34 -21.72 13.09 14.48
N ARG A 35 -20.63 12.43 14.07
CA ARG A 35 -20.31 11.05 14.47
C ARG A 35 -18.85 10.97 14.87
N ARG A 36 -18.60 10.35 16.03
CA ARG A 36 -17.30 9.84 16.50
C ARG A 36 -16.40 9.53 15.30
N LEU A 37 -15.16 10.04 15.31
CA LEU A 37 -14.12 9.77 14.32
C LEU A 37 -14.00 8.25 14.13
N ALA A 38 -14.78 7.71 13.19
CA ALA A 38 -14.65 6.32 12.79
C ALA A 38 -13.26 6.22 12.17
N ARG A 39 -12.40 5.38 12.76
CA ARG A 39 -11.08 5.10 12.18
C ARG A 39 -11.26 4.85 10.68
N PRO A 40 -10.50 5.54 9.81
CA PRO A 40 -10.65 5.38 8.37
C PRO A 40 -10.57 3.89 8.02
N ARG A 41 -11.65 3.33 7.47
CA ARG A 41 -11.68 1.93 7.05
C ARG A 41 -11.20 1.87 5.60
N LEU A 42 -10.21 1.03 5.35
CA LEU A 42 -9.67 0.87 4.01
C LEU A 42 -10.62 0.04 3.13
N LYS A 43 -10.86 0.47 1.90
CA LYS A 43 -11.72 -0.22 0.91
C LYS A 43 -11.06 -1.50 0.39
N PRO A 44 -11.66 -2.69 0.49
CA PRO A 44 -11.01 -3.94 0.09
C PRO A 44 -10.55 -3.89 -1.38
N LEU A 45 -9.44 -4.55 -1.68
CA LEU A 45 -8.98 -4.80 -3.04
C LEU A 45 -9.47 -6.18 -3.49
N SER A 46 -9.90 -6.30 -4.74
CA SER A 46 -10.08 -7.61 -5.37
C SER A 46 -8.72 -8.32 -5.54
N ASN A 47 -8.76 -9.64 -5.71
CA ASN A 47 -7.53 -10.41 -5.97
C ASN A 47 -6.86 -10.00 -7.28
N ILE A 48 -7.66 -9.69 -8.32
CA ILE A 48 -7.15 -9.24 -9.62
C ILE A 48 -6.42 -7.89 -9.47
N GLU A 49 -7.02 -6.90 -8.79
CA GLU A 49 -6.37 -5.61 -8.56
C GLU A 49 -5.08 -5.76 -7.75
N ARG A 50 -5.10 -6.62 -6.72
CA ARG A 50 -3.92 -6.94 -5.91
C ARG A 50 -2.78 -7.47 -6.77
N GLU A 51 -3.05 -8.47 -7.60
CA GLU A 51 -2.05 -9.09 -8.49
C GLU A 51 -1.51 -8.08 -9.51
N GLN A 52 -2.38 -7.27 -10.10
CA GLN A 52 -1.99 -6.21 -11.04
C GLN A 52 -1.05 -5.19 -10.40
N LEU A 53 -1.35 -4.74 -9.19
CA LEU A 53 -0.51 -3.80 -8.45
C LEU A 53 0.86 -4.40 -8.12
N ILE A 54 0.90 -5.66 -7.67
CA ILE A 54 2.16 -6.39 -7.36
C ILE A 54 3.00 -6.55 -8.63
N SER A 55 2.38 -6.88 -9.76
CA SER A 55 3.05 -7.00 -11.05
C SER A 55 3.63 -5.65 -11.49
N GLN A 56 2.85 -4.57 -11.40
CA GLN A 56 3.33 -3.21 -11.70
C GLN A 56 4.53 -2.82 -10.84
N TRP A 57 4.48 -3.08 -9.53
CA TRP A 57 5.62 -2.81 -8.64
C TRP A 57 6.87 -3.59 -9.08
N THR A 58 6.70 -4.85 -9.48
CA THR A 58 7.80 -5.70 -9.94
C THR A 58 8.45 -5.16 -11.20
N VAL A 59 7.66 -4.72 -12.17
CA VAL A 59 8.14 -4.07 -13.41
C VAL A 59 8.89 -2.78 -13.10
N ILE A 60 8.32 -1.91 -12.25
CA ILE A 60 8.96 -0.64 -11.86
C ILE A 60 10.32 -0.90 -11.19
N LYS A 61 10.39 -1.87 -10.27
CA LYS A 61 11.64 -2.24 -9.62
C LYS A 61 12.69 -2.74 -10.61
N ALA A 62 12.31 -3.51 -11.63
CA ALA A 62 13.24 -3.97 -12.66
C ALA A 62 13.80 -2.80 -13.50
N GLN A 63 12.96 -1.81 -13.83
CA GLN A 63 13.37 -0.60 -14.55
C GLN A 63 14.39 0.26 -13.80
N PHE A 64 14.53 0.07 -12.49
CA PHE A 64 15.45 0.85 -11.67
C PHE A 64 16.90 0.72 -12.12
N VAL A 65 17.30 -0.42 -12.68
CA VAL A 65 18.68 -0.66 -13.12
C VAL A 65 19.06 0.31 -14.25
N ASP A 66 18.16 0.52 -15.21
CA ASP A 66 18.40 1.34 -16.39
C ASP A 66 17.99 2.80 -16.18
N ALA A 67 16.92 3.04 -15.41
CA ALA A 67 16.34 4.36 -15.19
C ALA A 67 15.94 4.59 -13.72
N PRO A 68 16.91 4.82 -12.81
CA PRO A 68 16.64 4.95 -11.37
C PRO A 68 15.62 6.05 -11.02
N ALA A 69 15.75 7.23 -11.63
CA ALA A 69 14.88 8.37 -11.38
C ALA A 69 13.44 8.06 -11.80
N VAL A 70 13.25 7.57 -13.04
CA VAL A 70 11.94 7.20 -13.59
C VAL A 70 11.28 6.11 -12.76
N ALA A 71 12.03 5.08 -12.36
CA ALA A 71 11.50 4.00 -11.53
C ALA A 71 11.06 4.51 -10.15
N THR A 72 11.82 5.41 -9.55
CA THR A 72 11.51 5.99 -8.23
C THR A 72 10.23 6.83 -8.28
N THR A 73 10.10 7.71 -9.28
CA THR A 73 8.88 8.50 -9.47
C THR A 73 7.65 7.62 -9.73
N ARG A 74 7.78 6.61 -10.59
CA ARG A 74 6.68 5.67 -10.87
C ARG A 74 6.26 4.85 -9.64
N ALA A 75 7.19 4.50 -8.78
CA ALA A 75 6.90 3.80 -7.53
C ALA A 75 6.08 4.67 -6.57
N ASP A 76 6.44 5.96 -6.44
CA ASP A 76 5.66 6.91 -5.63
C ASP A 76 4.25 7.11 -6.17
N GLU A 77 4.12 7.28 -7.49
CA GLU A 77 2.82 7.38 -8.16
C GLU A 77 1.97 6.12 -7.95
N LEU A 78 2.55 4.93 -8.08
CA LEU A 78 1.86 3.66 -7.87
C LEU A 78 1.37 3.54 -6.42
N LEU A 79 2.21 3.90 -5.44
CA LEU A 79 1.84 3.93 -4.03
C LEU A 79 0.68 4.91 -3.79
N GLY A 80 0.72 6.06 -4.44
CA GLY A 80 -0.34 7.07 -4.39
C GLY A 80 -1.68 6.61 -4.97
N ARG A 81 -1.64 5.92 -6.12
CA ARG A 81 -2.82 5.30 -6.74
C ARG A 81 -3.40 4.20 -5.85
N LEU A 82 -2.55 3.31 -5.32
CA LEU A 82 -2.96 2.27 -4.39
C LEU A 82 -3.65 2.87 -3.16
N ALA A 83 -3.03 3.87 -2.53
CA ALA A 83 -3.63 4.53 -1.36
C ALA A 83 -5.01 5.12 -1.69
N THR A 84 -5.15 5.78 -2.85
CA THR A 84 -6.43 6.32 -3.31
C THR A 84 -7.48 5.23 -3.54
N ALA A 85 -7.09 4.11 -4.19
CA ALA A 85 -7.95 2.94 -4.39
C ALA A 85 -8.44 2.34 -3.06
N ARG A 86 -7.58 2.35 -2.04
CA ARG A 86 -7.89 1.92 -0.68
C ARG A 86 -8.74 2.93 0.11
N GLY A 87 -9.09 4.07 -0.50
CA GLY A 87 -9.96 5.08 0.08
C GLY A 87 -9.24 6.11 0.94
N LEU A 88 -7.91 6.20 0.90
CA LEU A 88 -7.18 7.32 1.49
C LEU A 88 -7.43 8.61 0.68
N PRO A 89 -7.30 9.80 1.30
CA PRO A 89 -7.50 11.07 0.62
C PRO A 89 -6.63 11.21 -0.64
N SER A 90 -7.24 11.70 -1.73
CA SER A 90 -6.55 12.01 -2.98
C SER A 90 -6.10 13.48 -3.09
N ALA A 91 -6.59 14.36 -2.22
CA ALA A 91 -6.43 15.82 -2.35
C ALA A 91 -4.99 16.33 -2.33
N SER A 92 -4.15 15.80 -1.42
CA SER A 92 -2.73 16.13 -1.35
C SER A 92 -1.93 14.97 -0.77
N TYR A 93 -0.64 14.94 -1.09
CA TYR A 93 0.30 14.00 -0.49
C TYR A 93 0.26 14.06 1.04
N GLU A 94 0.30 15.25 1.63
CA GLU A 94 0.21 15.47 3.08
C GLU A 94 -1.04 14.85 3.71
N HIS A 95 -2.21 15.02 3.09
CA HIS A 95 -3.46 14.44 3.59
C HIS A 95 -3.42 12.91 3.55
N ARG A 96 -2.88 12.36 2.48
CA ARG A 96 -2.72 10.91 2.30
C ARG A 96 -1.72 10.35 3.30
N LEU A 97 -0.59 11.03 3.51
CA LEU A 97 0.44 10.63 4.46
C LEU A 97 -0.08 10.67 5.90
N ARG A 98 -0.85 11.69 6.29
CA ARG A 98 -1.48 11.72 7.61
C ARG A 98 -2.42 10.54 7.82
N ALA A 99 -3.24 10.21 6.81
CA ALA A 99 -4.12 9.04 6.86
C ALA A 99 -3.32 7.72 6.93
N LEU A 100 -2.25 7.60 6.14
CA LEU A 100 -1.36 6.45 6.17
C LEU A 100 -0.70 6.30 7.54
N SER A 101 -0.20 7.39 8.13
CA SER A 101 0.44 7.40 9.44
C SER A 101 -0.51 6.98 10.56
N ALA A 102 -1.80 7.32 10.45
CA ALA A 102 -2.81 6.90 11.42
C ALA A 102 -3.17 5.40 11.34
N LEU A 103 -3.02 4.78 10.18
CA LEU A 103 -3.38 3.37 9.93
C LEU A 103 -2.18 2.43 9.97
N PHE A 104 -1.01 2.91 9.53
CA PHE A 104 0.26 2.20 9.33
C PHE A 104 1.44 3.05 9.82
N PRO A 105 1.58 3.26 11.15
CA PRO A 105 2.59 4.18 11.67
C PRO A 105 4.03 3.78 11.31
N ALA A 106 4.33 2.48 11.30
CA ALA A 106 5.67 1.97 11.02
C ALA A 106 6.05 2.20 9.55
N GLU A 107 5.10 2.04 8.64
CA GLU A 107 5.30 2.07 7.21
C GLU A 107 5.18 3.47 6.60
N ALA A 108 4.53 4.40 7.28
CA ALA A 108 4.42 5.80 6.83
C ALA A 108 5.77 6.50 6.66
N SER A 109 6.79 6.08 7.41
CA SER A 109 8.17 6.54 7.22
C SER A 109 8.74 6.14 5.84
N GLY A 110 8.41 4.94 5.36
CA GLY A 110 8.83 4.44 4.05
C GLY A 110 8.17 5.21 2.91
N ALA A 111 6.87 5.49 3.04
CA ALA A 111 6.15 6.34 2.09
C ALA A 111 6.74 7.75 2.01
N ARG A 112 7.10 8.34 3.17
CA ARG A 112 7.79 9.64 3.22
C ARG A 112 9.09 9.67 2.44
N ARG A 113 9.93 8.67 2.67
CA ARG A 113 11.24 8.58 2.02
C ARG A 113 11.12 8.34 0.52
N LEU A 114 10.14 7.54 0.09
CA LEU A 114 9.87 7.32 -1.32
C LEU A 114 9.43 8.61 -2.02
N HIS A 115 8.50 9.35 -1.42
CA HIS A 115 8.02 10.61 -1.99
C HIS A 115 9.12 11.66 -2.09
N ALA A 116 9.91 11.86 -1.02
CA ALA A 116 11.03 12.80 -1.04
C ALA A 116 12.08 12.44 -2.11
N ALA A 117 12.43 11.16 -2.24
CA ALA A 117 13.34 10.70 -3.28
C ALA A 117 12.75 10.88 -4.69
N SER A 118 11.43 10.73 -4.86
CA SER A 118 10.75 11.00 -6.13
C SER A 118 10.81 12.47 -6.51
N GLU A 119 10.59 13.39 -5.58
CA GLU A 119 10.69 14.83 -5.86
C GLU A 119 12.12 15.22 -6.23
N GLN A 120 13.12 14.74 -5.47
CA GLN A 120 14.53 14.96 -5.79
C GLN A 120 14.96 14.31 -7.10
N ALA A 121 14.40 13.13 -7.45
CA ALA A 121 14.66 12.48 -8.73
C ALA A 121 14.09 13.28 -9.90
N ALA A 122 12.95 13.95 -9.71
CA ALA A 122 12.33 14.81 -10.73
C ALA A 122 13.14 16.09 -10.99
N THR A 123 13.86 16.61 -9.98
CA THR A 123 14.74 17.78 -10.12
C THR A 123 16.18 17.41 -10.52
N GLY A 124 16.53 16.11 -10.48
CA GLY A 124 17.88 15.63 -10.79
C GLY A 124 18.86 15.67 -9.60
N ASP A 125 18.38 15.96 -8.40
CA ASP A 125 19.20 16.15 -7.19
C ASP A 125 19.41 14.87 -6.37
N ALA A 126 18.72 13.77 -6.70
CA ALA A 126 18.81 12.52 -5.96
C ALA A 126 19.99 11.65 -6.42
N ASP A 127 20.79 11.15 -5.47
CA ASP A 127 21.76 10.09 -5.77
C ASP A 127 21.08 8.72 -5.92
N VAL A 128 21.62 7.88 -6.81
CA VAL A 128 21.06 6.55 -7.14
C VAL A 128 20.93 5.64 -5.93
N GLU A 129 21.86 5.74 -4.98
CA GLU A 129 21.86 4.88 -3.80
C GLU A 129 20.80 5.32 -2.78
N SER A 130 20.55 6.62 -2.63
CA SER A 130 19.40 7.13 -1.88
C SER A 130 18.07 6.73 -2.50
N MET A 131 17.95 6.79 -3.83
CA MET A 131 16.77 6.29 -4.55
C MET A 131 16.57 4.79 -4.31
N ARG A 132 17.64 3.98 -4.38
CA ARG A 132 17.59 2.53 -4.11
C ARG A 132 17.07 2.26 -2.70
N ARG A 133 17.61 2.96 -1.68
CA ARG A 133 17.14 2.82 -0.29
C ARG A 133 15.68 3.24 -0.13
N ALA A 134 15.27 4.33 -0.79
CA ALA A 134 13.89 4.81 -0.77
C ALA A 134 12.92 3.79 -1.38
N MET A 135 13.28 3.17 -2.50
CA MET A 135 12.52 2.07 -3.13
C MET A 135 12.34 0.88 -2.18
N ILE A 136 13.39 0.48 -1.46
CA ILE A 136 13.33 -0.65 -0.51
C ILE A 136 12.38 -0.37 0.64
N VAL A 137 12.47 0.80 1.27
CA VAL A 137 11.59 1.14 2.40
C VAL A 137 10.17 1.48 1.94
N GLY A 138 10.01 2.10 0.77
CA GLY A 138 8.73 2.38 0.15
C GLY A 138 7.96 1.11 -0.19
N ARG A 139 8.65 0.04 -0.60
CA ARG A 139 8.05 -1.28 -0.84
C ARG A 139 7.27 -1.79 0.37
N ARG A 140 7.78 -1.57 1.59
CA ARG A 140 7.08 -2.02 2.82
C ARG A 140 5.74 -1.31 2.97
N ALA A 141 5.67 -0.01 2.67
CA ALA A 141 4.42 0.74 2.70
C ALA A 141 3.44 0.27 1.63
N PHE A 142 3.94 -0.02 0.43
CA PHE A 142 3.17 -0.62 -0.64
C PHE A 142 2.58 -1.98 -0.21
N GLU A 143 3.40 -2.89 0.29
CA GLU A 143 2.99 -4.22 0.74
C GLU A 143 1.97 -4.14 1.88
N ALA A 144 2.14 -3.22 2.83
CA ALA A 144 1.17 -3.01 3.91
C ALA A 144 -0.21 -2.65 3.35
N LEU A 145 -0.28 -1.70 2.42
CA LEU A 145 -1.54 -1.25 1.82
C LEU A 145 -2.19 -2.34 0.96
N VAL A 146 -1.39 -3.13 0.24
CA VAL A 146 -1.87 -4.27 -0.56
C VAL A 146 -2.42 -5.36 0.35
N MET A 147 -1.68 -5.77 1.38
CA MET A 147 -2.00 -6.93 2.24
C MET A 147 -3.04 -6.63 3.34
N ALA A 148 -3.32 -5.36 3.59
CA ALA A 148 -4.29 -4.92 4.55
C ALA A 148 -5.72 -5.45 4.25
N GLY A 149 -6.21 -6.37 5.09
CA GLY A 149 -7.57 -6.87 5.03
C GLY A 149 -8.60 -5.88 5.61
N PRO A 150 -9.92 -6.14 5.46
CA PRO A 150 -10.99 -5.27 5.96
C PRO A 150 -10.94 -4.99 7.47
N HIS A 151 -10.26 -5.85 8.26
CA HIS A 151 -10.19 -5.78 9.73
C HIS A 151 -8.76 -5.77 10.27
N ASN A 152 -7.74 -5.71 9.40
CA ASN A 152 -6.39 -6.09 9.78
C ASN A 152 -5.51 -4.90 10.14
N HIS A 153 -5.96 -3.99 11.03
CA HIS A 153 -5.09 -2.95 11.60
C HIS A 153 -5.35 -2.69 13.08
N GLY A 154 -4.77 -3.56 13.89
CA GLY A 154 -4.34 -3.27 15.26
C GLY A 154 -3.18 -4.24 15.59
N PRO A 155 -2.16 -3.84 16.36
CA PRO A 155 -1.05 -4.71 16.79
C PRO A 155 -1.45 -5.86 17.74
N ASP A 156 -2.69 -6.34 17.68
CA ASP A 156 -3.31 -7.21 18.70
C ASP A 156 -3.66 -8.63 18.19
N ALA A 157 -3.55 -8.88 16.89
CA ALA A 157 -3.96 -10.17 16.32
C ALA A 157 -2.95 -11.32 16.53
N ALA A 158 -1.67 -11.00 16.78
CA ALA A 158 -0.64 -12.02 17.04
C ALA A 158 -0.60 -12.46 18.52
N THR A 159 -0.98 -11.59 19.45
CA THR A 159 -0.86 -11.85 20.90
C THR A 159 -2.01 -12.68 21.46
N HIS A 160 -3.23 -12.53 20.93
CA HIS A 160 -4.39 -13.26 21.43
C HIS A 160 -4.42 -14.76 21.07
N ARG A 161 -3.78 -15.18 19.97
CA ARG A 161 -3.79 -16.60 19.56
C ARG A 161 -2.93 -17.46 20.49
N THR A 162 -1.85 -16.90 21.03
CA THR A 162 -0.96 -17.60 21.97
C THR A 162 -1.57 -17.69 23.37
N ILE A 163 -2.28 -16.65 23.83
CA ILE A 163 -2.94 -16.66 25.15
C ILE A 163 -4.18 -17.58 25.17
N ALA A 164 -4.91 -17.70 24.05
CA ALA A 164 -6.07 -18.59 23.95
C ALA A 164 -5.70 -20.09 23.98
N LEU A 165 -4.49 -20.46 23.54
CA LEU A 165 -4.00 -21.84 23.60
C LEU A 165 -3.43 -22.20 24.98
N ALA A 166 -2.88 -21.23 25.72
CA ALA A 166 -2.38 -21.43 27.08
C ALA A 166 -3.49 -21.65 28.13
N ARG A 167 -4.74 -21.30 27.82
CA ARG A 167 -5.89 -21.42 28.74
C ARG A 167 -6.57 -22.80 28.75
N ARG A 168 -6.04 -23.80 28.03
CA ARG A 168 -6.55 -25.18 27.96
C ARG A 168 -5.73 -26.19 28.77
N VAL A 169 -5.11 -25.77 29.88
CA VAL A 169 -4.57 -26.72 30.86
C VAL A 169 -5.63 -26.91 31.95
N PRO A 170 -6.25 -28.10 32.08
CA PRO A 170 -7.18 -28.36 33.18
C PRO A 170 -6.44 -28.39 34.52
N PRO A 171 -7.05 -27.91 35.62
CA PRO A 171 -6.44 -28.02 36.94
C PRO A 171 -6.33 -29.49 37.35
N GLN A 172 -5.11 -29.94 37.66
CA GLN A 172 -4.87 -31.23 38.29
C GLN A 172 -5.55 -31.27 39.66
N ARG A 173 -6.54 -32.16 39.79
CA ARG A 173 -7.28 -32.42 41.01
C ARG A 173 -6.47 -33.39 41.87
N SER A 174 -5.62 -32.87 42.75
CA SER A 174 -5.04 -33.68 43.82
C SER A 174 -6.07 -33.82 44.93
N ALA A 175 -6.70 -34.99 45.01
CA ALA A 175 -7.60 -35.37 46.10
C ALA A 175 -6.82 -35.56 47.42
N PRO A 176 -7.41 -35.28 48.59
CA PRO A 176 -6.79 -35.55 49.87
C PRO A 176 -6.97 -37.03 50.25
N LEU A 177 -5.89 -37.71 50.62
CA LEU A 177 -5.94 -38.98 51.34
C LEU A 177 -5.35 -38.74 52.74
N LEU A 178 -6.23 -38.53 53.71
CA LEU A 178 -5.99 -38.82 55.12
C LEU A 178 -6.27 -40.31 55.34
N PRO A 179 -5.45 -40.99 56.14
CA PRO A 179 -5.90 -41.29 57.51
C PRO A 179 -5.07 -40.59 58.58
#